data_AF-A0A933A7V0-F1
#
_entry.id   AF-A0A933A7V0-F1
#
_cell.length_a   1.000
_cell.length_b   1.000
_cell.length_c   1.000
_cell.angle_alpha   90.00
_cell.angle_beta   90.00
_cell.angle_gamma   90.00
#
_symmetry.space_group_name_H-M   'P 1'
#
loop_
_entity.id
_entity.type
_entity.pdbx_description
1 polymer ?
#
loop_
_entity_poly.entity_id
_entity_poly.type
_entity_poly.pdbx_seq_one_letter_code
_entity_poly.pdbx_strand_id
1 'polypeptide(L)'
;MPPVVSIVGRSGVGKTTFLEGLLPELKRRGYRVATIKHHVHSVDLDQPGKDSWRLAQAGSDAMVLSSPQQLALFQNVDRDSSLDYICRLLGEDYDLVLTEGFKQAAAPKIEIYRKELDGGLLFEPNKLLAVVSDDPIEGASRCYRFSDVSAVADLIETRFLKPRPDRYQVTLFVDGSAIPLKPFPQKFIASAVLGMISVLKDVHVKRGLDLSLRIGTAEPYTAGDSD
;
A
#
# COMPACT_ATOMS: atom_id res chain seq x y z
N MET A 1 -0.08 -11.52 -0.16
CA MET A 1 -0.43 -10.47 0.84
C MET A 1 0.75 -9.51 1.07
N PRO A 2 0.52 -8.19 1.09
CA PRO A 2 1.53 -7.21 1.46
C PRO A 2 2.06 -7.42 2.89
N PRO A 3 3.33 -7.07 3.17
CA PRO A 3 3.82 -7.01 4.54
C PRO A 3 3.00 -6.03 5.40
N VAL A 4 2.90 -6.34 6.69
CA VAL A 4 2.15 -5.54 7.67
C VAL A 4 3.09 -5.07 8.78
N VAL A 5 3.04 -3.79 9.12
CA VAL A 5 3.75 -3.22 10.28
C VAL A 5 2.76 -2.49 11.16
N SER A 6 2.77 -2.79 12.46
CA SER A 6 1.86 -2.20 13.43
C SER A 6 2.50 -1.04 14.18
N ILE A 7 1.88 0.13 14.07
CA ILE A 7 2.16 1.29 14.91
C ILE A 7 1.31 1.16 16.17
N VAL A 8 1.98 0.90 17.28
CA VAL A 8 1.37 0.69 18.60
C VAL A 8 1.81 1.77 19.58
N GLY A 9 1.15 1.82 20.72
CA GLY A 9 1.40 2.83 21.76
C GLY A 9 0.16 3.05 22.60
N ARG A 10 0.31 3.75 23.72
CA ARG A 10 -0.80 4.14 24.59
C ARG A 10 -1.72 5.16 23.88
N SER A 11 -2.86 5.47 24.49
CA SER A 11 -3.71 6.54 23.96
C SER A 11 -2.99 7.90 24.11
N GLY A 12 -3.23 8.83 23.20
CA GLY A 12 -2.66 10.19 23.28
C GLY A 12 -1.18 10.34 22.92
N VAL A 13 -0.41 9.26 22.74
CA VAL A 13 1.05 9.35 22.48
C VAL A 13 1.44 9.91 21.10
N GLY A 14 0.48 10.16 20.21
CA GLY A 14 0.74 10.71 18.87
C GLY A 14 0.91 9.67 17.74
N LYS A 15 0.32 8.46 17.87
CA LYS A 15 0.38 7.42 16.82
C LYS A 15 -0.13 7.92 15.46
N THR A 16 -1.31 8.54 15.45
CA THR A 16 -1.91 9.08 14.22
C THR A 16 -1.04 10.19 13.63
N THR A 17 -0.54 11.11 14.45
CA THR A 17 0.38 12.18 14.01
C THR A 17 1.67 11.62 13.41
N PHE A 18 2.24 10.57 14.01
CA PHE A 18 3.42 9.92 13.45
C PHE A 18 3.11 9.26 12.09
N LEU A 19 1.95 8.58 11.97
CA LEU A 19 1.48 8.01 10.70
C LEU A 19 1.22 9.07 9.64
N GLU A 20 0.67 10.22 10.01
CA GLU A 20 0.45 11.37 9.10
C GLU A 20 1.76 11.93 8.53
N GLY A 21 2.88 11.81 9.25
CA GLY A 21 4.21 12.11 8.73
C GLY A 21 4.79 10.98 7.87
N LEU A 22 4.63 9.73 8.31
CA LEU A 22 5.22 8.55 7.65
C LEU A 22 4.56 8.23 6.30
N LEU A 23 3.24 8.40 6.18
CA LEU A 23 2.51 8.10 4.96
C LEU A 23 2.99 8.95 3.76
N PRO A 24 3.05 10.29 3.83
CA PRO A 24 3.61 11.11 2.76
C PRO A 24 5.03 10.70 2.36
N GLU A 25 5.89 10.37 3.33
CA GLU A 25 7.27 9.97 3.04
C GLU A 25 7.32 8.64 2.24
N LEU A 26 6.56 7.62 2.65
CA LEU A 26 6.46 6.36 1.91
C LEU A 26 5.79 6.54 0.53
N LYS A 27 4.79 7.43 0.43
CA LYS A 27 4.14 7.79 -0.84
C LYS A 27 5.11 8.48 -1.80
N ARG A 28 5.94 9.40 -1.29
CA ARG A 28 6.98 10.11 -2.06
C ARG A 28 8.03 9.15 -2.61
N ARG A 29 8.31 8.06 -1.90
CA ARG A 29 9.19 6.97 -2.34
C ARG A 29 8.55 6.02 -3.37
N GLY A 30 7.28 6.23 -3.72
CA GLY A 30 6.58 5.47 -4.77
C GLY A 30 5.77 4.27 -4.28
N TYR A 31 5.64 4.08 -2.96
CA TYR A 31 4.88 2.96 -2.42
C TYR A 31 3.36 3.22 -2.44
N ARG A 32 2.58 2.15 -2.63
CA ARG A 32 1.14 2.09 -2.34
C ARG A 32 0.99 1.54 -0.94
N VAL A 33 0.58 2.39 -0.01
CA VAL A 33 0.42 2.04 1.40
C VAL A 33 -1.07 2.04 1.72
N ALA A 34 -1.54 0.99 2.41
CA ALA A 34 -2.85 0.96 3.03
C ALA A 34 -2.73 1.13 4.54
N THR A 35 -3.76 1.69 5.17
CA THR A 35 -3.83 1.85 6.62
C THR A 35 -5.02 1.10 7.18
N ILE A 36 -4.83 0.40 8.29
CA ILE A 36 -5.92 -0.21 9.06
C ILE A 36 -5.89 0.35 10.47
N LYS A 37 -7.00 0.94 10.93
CA LYS A 37 -7.12 1.43 12.30
C LYS A 37 -7.98 0.49 13.13
N HIS A 38 -7.46 0.05 14.27
CA HIS A 38 -8.18 -0.78 15.22
C HIS A 38 -8.75 0.08 16.35
N HIS A 39 -10.07 0.07 16.49
CA HIS A 39 -10.76 0.71 17.59
C HIS A 39 -11.36 -0.37 18.50
N VAL A 40 -11.14 -0.25 19.80
CA VAL A 40 -11.67 -1.22 20.79
C VAL A 40 -13.15 -0.96 21.11
N HIS A 41 -13.66 0.24 20.77
CA HIS A 41 -15.05 0.62 20.92
C HIS A 41 -15.74 0.69 19.56
N SER A 42 -17.05 0.46 19.54
CA SER A 42 -17.87 0.67 18.35
C SER A 42 -17.69 2.10 17.85
N VAL A 43 -17.49 2.23 16.54
CA VAL A 43 -17.40 3.54 15.88
C VAL A 43 -18.59 3.65 14.95
N ASP A 44 -19.48 4.59 15.23
CA ASP A 44 -20.54 4.97 14.30
C ASP A 44 -19.92 5.79 13.17
N LEU A 45 -19.42 5.07 12.16
CA LEU A 45 -18.82 5.67 10.95
C LEU A 45 -19.88 6.12 9.94
N ASP A 46 -21.12 5.64 10.10
CA ASP A 46 -22.24 6.02 9.25
C ASP A 46 -23.13 7.06 9.93
N GLN A 47 -23.78 7.90 9.14
CA GLN A 47 -24.64 8.97 9.64
C GLN A 47 -26.08 8.49 9.71
N PRO A 48 -26.75 8.59 10.88
CA PRO A 48 -28.16 8.27 11.00
C PRO A 48 -29.01 8.97 9.95
N GLY A 49 -29.90 8.22 9.30
CA GLY A 49 -30.83 8.73 8.29
C GLY A 49 -30.32 8.73 6.84
N LYS A 50 -29.02 8.47 6.58
CA LYS A 50 -28.52 8.25 5.22
C LYS A 50 -28.91 6.89 4.67
N ASP A 51 -28.86 6.72 3.35
CA ASP A 51 -29.27 5.47 2.68
C ASP A 51 -28.44 4.27 3.13
N SER A 52 -27.13 4.43 3.34
CA SER A 52 -26.25 3.42 3.92
C SER A 52 -26.75 2.93 5.28
N TRP A 53 -27.09 3.87 6.16
CA TRP A 53 -27.58 3.58 7.50
C TRP A 53 -28.95 2.90 7.45
N ARG A 54 -29.86 3.40 6.60
CA ARG A 54 -31.20 2.83 6.44
C ARG A 54 -31.16 1.40 5.92
N LEU A 55 -30.27 1.10 4.98
CA LEU A 55 -30.09 -0.26 4.44
C LEU A 55 -29.47 -1.20 5.47
N ALA A 56 -28.49 -0.74 6.25
CA ALA A 56 -27.94 -1.52 7.37
C ALA A 56 -29.04 -1.86 8.40
N GLN A 57 -29.84 -0.87 8.81
CA GLN A 57 -30.96 -1.06 9.75
C GLN A 57 -32.08 -1.94 9.18
N ALA A 58 -32.23 -1.99 7.85
CA ALA A 58 -33.16 -2.88 7.17
C ALA A 58 -32.68 -4.35 7.11
N GLY A 59 -31.46 -4.63 7.58
CA GLY A 59 -30.91 -5.98 7.66
C GLY A 59 -29.84 -6.31 6.62
N SER A 60 -29.24 -5.32 5.96
CA SER A 60 -28.10 -5.57 5.07
C SER A 60 -26.86 -5.95 5.88
N ASP A 61 -26.35 -7.18 5.69
CA ASP A 61 -25.13 -7.64 6.38
C ASP A 61 -23.87 -6.90 5.90
N ALA A 62 -23.87 -6.47 4.65
CA ALA A 62 -22.82 -5.66 4.04
C ALA A 62 -23.43 -4.65 3.06
N MET A 63 -22.79 -3.50 2.93
CA MET A 63 -23.18 -2.43 2.01
C MET A 63 -21.92 -1.78 1.42
N VAL A 64 -21.92 -1.60 0.09
CA VAL A 64 -20.79 -1.01 -0.63
C VAL A 64 -21.24 0.28 -1.29
N LEU A 65 -20.59 1.39 -0.92
CA LEU A 65 -20.67 2.65 -1.64
C LEU A 65 -19.58 2.68 -2.71
N SER A 66 -19.97 2.90 -3.96
CA SER A 66 -19.05 3.01 -5.10
C SER A 66 -19.25 4.35 -5.80
N SER A 67 -18.17 5.09 -5.94
CA SER A 67 -18.09 6.33 -6.72
C SER A 67 -16.84 6.31 -7.61
N PRO A 68 -16.72 7.22 -8.60
CA PRO A 68 -15.54 7.27 -9.46
C PRO A 68 -14.22 7.49 -8.72
N GLN A 69 -14.25 8.06 -7.50
CA GLN A 69 -13.05 8.38 -6.72
C GLN A 69 -12.87 7.50 -5.47
N GLN A 70 -13.92 6.85 -4.98
CA GLN A 70 -13.88 6.17 -3.69
C GLN A 70 -14.78 4.94 -3.64
N LEU A 71 -14.30 3.92 -2.95
CA LEU A 71 -15.07 2.77 -2.51
C LEU A 71 -15.11 2.77 -0.98
N ALA A 72 -16.28 2.55 -0.39
CA ALA A 72 -16.42 2.31 1.05
C ALA A 72 -17.24 1.03 1.29
N LEU A 73 -16.73 0.17 2.17
CA LEU A 73 -17.40 -1.06 2.60
C LEU A 73 -17.83 -0.89 4.06
N PHE A 74 -19.13 -1.02 4.29
CA PHE A 74 -19.72 -1.17 5.61
C PHE A 74 -20.12 -2.64 5.76
N GLN A 75 -19.63 -3.30 6.80
CA GLN A 75 -19.89 -4.71 7.02
C GLN A 75 -20.13 -4.95 8.50
N ASN A 76 -21.28 -5.55 8.82
CA ASN A 76 -21.57 -6.01 10.17
C ASN A 76 -20.75 -7.26 10.46
N VAL A 77 -20.14 -7.32 11.63
CA VAL A 77 -19.33 -8.45 12.07
C VAL A 77 -19.74 -8.86 13.48
N ASP A 78 -19.91 -10.16 13.71
CA ASP A 78 -20.32 -10.68 15.02
C ASP A 78 -19.19 -10.65 16.06
N ARG A 79 -17.96 -10.46 15.61
CA ARG A 79 -16.74 -10.45 16.42
C ARG A 79 -15.66 -9.61 15.78
N ASP A 80 -14.67 -9.22 16.59
CA ASP A 80 -13.52 -8.46 16.12
C ASP A 80 -12.80 -9.21 14.99
N SER A 81 -12.57 -8.51 13.89
CA SER A 81 -12.02 -9.11 12.67
C SER A 81 -10.52 -9.30 12.81
N SER A 82 -10.02 -10.48 12.41
CA SER A 82 -8.58 -10.71 12.39
C SER A 82 -7.89 -9.79 11.38
N LEU A 83 -6.67 -9.37 11.69
CA LEU A 83 -5.86 -8.55 10.79
C LEU A 83 -5.64 -9.23 9.42
N ASP A 84 -5.48 -10.55 9.40
CA ASP A 84 -5.32 -11.33 8.17
C ASP A 84 -6.57 -11.24 7.27
N TYR A 85 -7.76 -11.38 7.86
CA TYR A 85 -9.03 -11.20 7.14
C TYR A 85 -9.15 -9.82 6.51
N ILE A 86 -8.85 -8.75 7.26
CA ILE A 86 -8.93 -7.37 6.75
C ILE A 86 -7.91 -7.15 5.63
N CYS A 87 -6.69 -7.69 5.76
CA CYS A 87 -5.69 -7.62 4.69
C CYS A 87 -6.14 -8.35 3.42
N ARG A 88 -6.88 -9.46 3.53
CA ARG A 88 -7.47 -10.14 2.36
C ARG A 88 -8.54 -9.28 1.68
N LEU A 89 -9.35 -8.53 2.44
CA LEU A 89 -10.32 -7.58 1.88
C LEU A 89 -9.63 -6.45 1.10
N LEU A 90 -8.46 -5.97 1.56
CA LEU A 90 -7.68 -4.96 0.86
C LEU A 90 -7.05 -5.47 -0.46
N GLY A 91 -6.83 -6.78 -0.57
CA GLY A 91 -6.18 -7.40 -1.72
C GLY A 91 -4.65 -7.19 -1.78
N GLU A 92 -4.06 -7.44 -2.95
CA GLU A 92 -2.59 -7.48 -3.14
C GLU A 92 -1.99 -6.23 -3.81
N ASP A 93 -2.84 -5.22 -4.01
CA ASP A 93 -2.53 -4.01 -4.75
C ASP A 93 -1.57 -3.06 -4.02
N TYR A 94 -1.40 -3.25 -2.71
CA TYR A 94 -0.55 -2.45 -1.85
C TYR A 94 0.83 -3.09 -1.66
N ASP A 95 1.84 -2.28 -1.38
CA ASP A 95 3.20 -2.73 -1.04
C ASP A 95 3.38 -2.92 0.46
N LEU A 96 2.60 -2.18 1.25
CA LEU A 96 2.68 -2.16 2.71
C LEU A 96 1.30 -1.90 3.28
N VAL A 97 1.00 -2.58 4.39
CA VAL A 97 -0.10 -2.23 5.27
C VAL A 97 0.48 -1.70 6.58
N LEU A 98 0.09 -0.50 6.95
CA LEU A 98 0.37 0.07 8.27
C LEU A 98 -0.87 -0.07 9.14
N THR A 99 -0.72 -0.56 10.37
CA THR A 99 -1.84 -0.56 11.31
C THR A 99 -1.64 0.47 12.40
N GLU A 100 -2.71 1.16 12.80
CA GLU A 100 -2.75 1.86 14.08
C GLU A 100 -3.53 0.98 15.06
N GLY A 101 -2.84 0.40 16.04
CA GLY A 101 -3.43 -0.61 16.95
C GLY A 101 -3.11 -2.04 16.54
N PHE A 102 -4.08 -2.96 16.66
CA PHE A 102 -3.85 -4.42 16.52
C PHE A 102 -2.70 -4.93 17.41
N LYS A 103 -2.65 -4.47 18.67
CA LYS A 103 -1.56 -4.78 19.62
C LYS A 103 -1.31 -6.28 19.78
N GLN A 104 -2.37 -7.09 19.68
CA GLN A 104 -2.31 -8.54 19.85
C GLN A 104 -1.95 -9.28 18.54
N ALA A 105 -1.93 -8.61 17.39
CA ALA A 105 -1.55 -9.25 16.14
C ALA A 105 -0.05 -9.58 16.14
N ALA A 106 0.34 -10.64 15.42
CA ALA A 106 1.74 -11.08 15.32
C ALA A 106 2.62 -10.19 14.44
N ALA A 107 2.07 -9.13 13.83
CA ALA A 107 2.82 -8.22 12.97
C ALA A 107 3.98 -7.54 13.73
N PRO A 108 5.13 -7.27 13.06
CA PRO A 108 6.21 -6.44 13.60
C PRO A 108 5.70 -5.09 14.09
N LYS A 109 6.19 -4.64 15.24
CA LYS A 109 5.66 -3.47 15.94
C LYS A 109 6.68 -2.35 16.05
N ILE A 110 6.24 -1.15 15.70
CA ILE A 110 6.92 0.10 16.07
C ILE A 110 6.08 0.74 17.16
N GLU A 111 6.65 0.90 18.35
CA GLU A 111 5.93 1.50 19.47
C GLU A 111 6.24 3.00 19.56
N ILE A 112 5.18 3.81 19.57
CA ILE A 112 5.26 5.24 19.84
C ILE A 112 5.14 5.44 21.36
N TYR A 113 6.16 6.06 21.94
CA TYR A 113 6.28 6.23 23.38
C TYR A 113 6.71 7.64 23.75
N ARG A 114 6.04 8.19 24.76
CA ARG A 114 6.29 9.50 25.37
C ARG A 114 6.48 9.29 26.85
N LYS A 115 7.63 9.71 27.38
CA LYS A 115 7.96 9.51 28.80
C LYS A 115 7.08 10.35 29.71
N GLU A 116 6.67 11.52 29.22
CA GLU A 116 5.76 12.45 29.88
C GLU A 116 4.32 11.91 30.00
N LEU A 117 3.96 10.88 29.22
CA LEU A 117 2.67 10.20 29.32
C LEU A 117 2.87 8.91 30.12
N ASP A 118 2.37 8.91 31.36
CA ASP A 118 2.50 7.79 32.30
C ASP A 118 2.15 6.42 31.69
N GLY A 119 2.82 5.38 32.19
CA GLY A 119 2.49 3.98 31.91
C GLY A 119 3.56 3.17 31.16
N GLY A 120 4.67 3.76 30.75
CA GLY A 120 5.78 3.03 30.11
C GLY A 120 5.39 2.36 28.78
N LEU A 121 6.31 1.54 28.25
CA LEU A 121 6.07 0.76 27.04
C LEU A 121 5.02 -0.33 27.25
N LEU A 122 4.32 -0.67 26.17
CA LEU A 122 3.36 -1.78 26.09
C LEU A 122 4.07 -3.12 25.93
N PHE A 123 5.22 -3.12 25.25
CA PHE A 123 6.00 -4.32 24.99
C PHE A 123 7.44 -4.15 25.48
N GLU A 124 8.10 -5.27 25.76
CA GLU A 124 9.54 -5.26 26.00
C GLU A 124 10.27 -4.70 24.77
N PRO A 125 11.23 -3.76 24.97
CA PRO A 125 11.94 -3.10 23.87
C PRO A 125 12.59 -4.04 22.84
N ASN A 126 13.04 -5.22 23.25
CA ASN A 126 13.70 -6.22 22.40
C ASN A 126 12.72 -7.00 21.50
N LYS A 127 11.41 -6.98 21.79
CA LYS A 127 10.34 -7.58 20.97
C LYS A 127 9.84 -6.62 19.90
N LEU A 128 10.23 -5.35 19.97
CA LEU A 128 9.84 -4.31 19.03
C LEU A 128 10.82 -4.23 17.86
N LEU A 129 10.29 -3.91 16.68
CA LEU A 129 11.10 -3.57 15.52
C LEU A 129 11.91 -2.28 15.77
N ALA A 130 11.24 -1.29 16.38
CA ALA A 130 11.80 -0.04 16.84
C ALA A 130 10.87 0.62 17.87
N VAL A 131 11.42 1.60 18.60
CA VAL A 131 10.67 2.55 19.43
C VAL A 131 10.81 3.95 18.82
N VAL A 132 9.74 4.74 18.84
CA VAL A 132 9.78 6.17 18.55
C VAL A 132 9.54 6.93 19.85
N SER A 133 10.54 7.67 20.31
CA SER A 133 10.50 8.46 21.55
C SER A 133 11.51 9.61 21.51
N ASP A 134 11.23 10.68 22.26
CA ASP A 134 12.17 11.80 22.44
C ASP A 134 13.27 11.48 23.47
N ASP A 135 13.03 10.49 24.33
CA ASP A 135 13.96 9.98 25.33
C ASP A 135 14.63 8.68 24.85
N PRO A 136 15.90 8.42 25.24
CA PRO A 136 16.53 7.12 25.05
C PRO A 136 15.78 6.01 25.79
N ILE A 137 15.64 4.86 25.14
CA ILE A 137 14.95 3.69 25.69
C ILE A 137 15.94 2.54 25.85
N GLU A 138 16.19 2.17 27.10
CA GLU A 138 17.07 1.05 27.43
C GLU A 138 16.54 -0.26 26.87
N GLY A 139 17.42 -1.07 26.28
CA GLY A 139 17.07 -2.37 25.67
C GLY A 139 16.41 -2.29 24.29
N ALA A 140 16.05 -1.10 23.79
CA ALA A 140 15.53 -0.95 22.44
C ALA A 140 16.66 -1.10 21.41
N SER A 141 16.53 -2.07 20.49
CA SER A 141 17.54 -2.24 19.43
C SER A 141 17.62 -1.05 18.46
N ARG A 142 16.51 -0.32 18.32
CA ARG A 142 16.39 0.91 17.52
C ARG A 142 15.46 1.87 18.25
N CYS A 143 15.93 3.07 18.50
CA CYS A 143 15.15 4.16 19.07
C CYS A 143 15.29 5.39 18.16
N TYR A 144 14.18 5.90 17.66
CA TYR A 144 14.10 7.05 16.75
C TYR A 144 13.36 8.19 17.43
N ARG A 145 13.66 9.44 17.07
CA ARG A 145 12.86 10.60 17.49
C ARG A 145 11.59 10.70 16.64
N PHE A 146 10.61 11.46 17.12
CA PHE A 146 9.40 11.77 16.34
C PHE A 146 9.72 12.47 15.01
N SER A 147 10.83 13.23 14.95
CA SER A 147 11.33 13.88 13.74
C SER A 147 11.93 12.92 12.72
N ASP A 148 12.30 11.70 13.12
CA ASP A 148 13.13 10.80 12.29
C ASP A 148 12.27 9.92 11.37
N VAL A 149 11.18 10.48 10.85
CA VAL A 149 10.22 9.79 9.98
C VAL A 149 10.91 9.13 8.78
N SER A 150 11.87 9.82 8.15
CA SER A 150 12.64 9.27 7.02
C SER A 150 13.44 8.03 7.43
N ALA A 151 14.05 8.03 8.62
CA ALA A 151 14.84 6.89 9.09
C ALA A 151 13.96 5.69 9.43
N VAL A 152 12.74 5.93 9.92
CA VAL A 152 11.75 4.87 10.13
C VAL A 152 11.24 4.32 8.79
N ALA A 153 11.03 5.18 7.80
CA ALA A 153 10.72 4.73 6.43
C ALA A 153 11.86 3.87 5.85
N ASP A 154 13.13 4.27 6.02
CA ASP A 154 14.30 3.49 5.60
C ASP A 154 14.33 2.11 6.25
N LEU A 155 14.00 2.03 7.54
CA LEU A 155 13.92 0.76 8.26
C LEU A 155 12.83 -0.15 7.68
N ILE A 156 11.62 0.39 7.46
CA ILE A 156 10.51 -0.38 6.90
C ILE A 156 10.86 -0.87 5.49
N GLU A 157 11.41 0.02 4.67
CA GLU A 157 11.83 -0.28 3.31
C GLU A 157 12.85 -1.41 3.28
N THR A 158 13.95 -1.25 4.01
CA THR A 158 15.03 -2.25 4.10
C THR A 158 14.54 -3.61 4.59
N ARG A 159 13.58 -3.64 5.52
CA ARG A 159 13.13 -4.89 6.17
C ARG A 159 12.02 -5.61 5.44
N PHE A 160 11.11 -4.89 4.81
CA PHE A 160 9.86 -5.46 4.32
C PHE A 160 9.58 -5.16 2.85
N LEU A 161 10.11 -4.06 2.33
CA LEU A 161 9.81 -3.63 0.97
C LEU A 161 10.97 -4.03 0.07
N LYS A 162 10.73 -5.02 -0.78
CA LYS A 162 11.58 -5.20 -1.95
C LYS A 162 11.18 -4.12 -2.97
N PRO A 163 12.13 -3.58 -3.75
CA PRO A 163 11.77 -2.92 -5.00
C PRO A 163 10.83 -3.88 -5.74
N ARG A 164 9.62 -3.45 -6.10
CA ARG A 164 8.82 -4.18 -7.08
C ARG A 164 9.31 -3.72 -8.44
N PRO A 165 10.19 -4.48 -9.15
CA PRO A 165 10.51 -4.16 -10.53
C PRO A 165 9.25 -4.13 -11.40
N ASP A 166 8.17 -4.79 -10.96
CA ASP A 166 6.99 -5.12 -11.77
C ASP A 166 5.88 -4.05 -11.84
N ARG A 167 6.03 -2.87 -11.21
CA ARG A 167 5.05 -1.78 -11.36
C ARG A 167 5.41 -0.86 -12.51
N TYR A 168 5.32 -1.43 -13.69
CA TYR A 168 5.41 -0.69 -14.92
C TYR A 168 4.11 0.08 -15.15
N GLN A 169 4.20 1.39 -15.28
CA GLN A 169 3.13 2.15 -15.92
C GLN A 169 3.36 2.07 -17.43
N VAL A 170 2.55 1.26 -18.10
CA VAL A 170 2.58 1.13 -19.56
C VAL A 170 1.41 1.92 -20.14
N THR A 171 1.73 2.92 -20.94
CA THR A 171 0.77 3.62 -21.79
C THR A 171 0.87 3.05 -23.19
N LEU A 172 -0.19 2.41 -23.68
CA LEU A 172 -0.27 1.94 -25.06
C LEU A 172 -0.94 3.02 -25.90
N PHE A 173 -0.35 3.38 -27.04
CA PHE A 173 -0.99 4.26 -28.03
C PHE A 173 -1.41 3.44 -29.26
N VAL A 174 -2.64 3.62 -29.72
CA VAL A 174 -3.17 3.06 -30.97
C VAL A 174 -3.71 4.23 -31.79
N ASP A 175 -3.18 4.42 -33.00
CA ASP A 175 -3.51 5.56 -33.88
C ASP A 175 -3.41 6.93 -33.18
N GLY A 176 -2.39 7.08 -32.32
CA GLY A 176 -2.16 8.31 -31.54
C GLY A 176 -3.03 8.46 -30.29
N SER A 177 -3.96 7.54 -30.03
CA SER A 177 -4.84 7.57 -28.86
C SER A 177 -4.33 6.66 -27.74
N ALA A 178 -4.25 7.18 -26.51
CA ALA A 178 -3.86 6.40 -25.34
C ALA A 178 -4.95 5.41 -24.92
N ILE A 179 -4.58 4.14 -24.78
CA ILE A 179 -5.45 3.04 -24.35
C ILE A 179 -5.14 2.70 -22.88
N PRO A 180 -6.12 2.84 -21.96
CA PRO A 180 -5.95 2.44 -20.57
C PRO A 180 -5.76 0.92 -20.48
N LEU A 181 -4.66 0.50 -19.86
CA LEU A 181 -4.38 -0.92 -19.64
C LEU A 181 -4.67 -1.33 -18.19
N LYS A 182 -5.21 -2.53 -18.00
CA LYS A 182 -5.33 -3.17 -16.68
C LYS A 182 -3.93 -3.62 -16.17
N PRO A 183 -3.76 -3.95 -14.88
CA PRO A 183 -2.47 -4.33 -14.32
C PRO A 183 -1.79 -5.53 -15.02
N PHE A 184 -2.56 -6.55 -15.41
CA PHE A 184 -2.00 -7.73 -16.08
C PHE A 184 -1.36 -7.38 -17.45
N PRO A 185 -2.07 -6.73 -18.41
CA PRO A 185 -1.45 -6.30 -19.66
C PRO A 185 -0.24 -5.38 -19.48
N GLN A 186 -0.29 -4.43 -18.52
CA GLN A 186 0.86 -3.57 -18.22
C GLN A 186 2.08 -4.40 -17.81
N LYS A 187 1.90 -5.35 -16.88
CA LYS A 187 2.97 -6.23 -16.42
C LYS A 187 3.52 -7.10 -17.56
N PHE A 188 2.65 -7.69 -18.37
CA PHE A 188 3.04 -8.56 -19.47
C PHE A 188 3.90 -7.79 -20.49
N ILE A 189 3.41 -6.64 -20.97
CA ILE A 189 4.09 -5.84 -21.99
C ILE A 189 5.46 -5.39 -21.49
N ALA A 190 5.52 -4.78 -20.31
CA ALA A 190 6.78 -4.27 -19.81
C ALA A 190 7.79 -5.36 -19.47
N SER A 191 7.36 -6.51 -18.95
CA SER A 191 8.27 -7.64 -18.71
C SER A 191 8.83 -8.18 -20.02
N ALA A 192 8.00 -8.33 -21.05
CA ALA A 192 8.45 -8.78 -22.37
C ALA A 192 9.46 -7.79 -22.99
N VAL A 193 9.15 -6.50 -22.96
CA VAL A 193 10.00 -5.44 -23.51
C VAL A 193 11.34 -5.33 -22.78
N LEU A 194 11.33 -5.35 -21.45
CA LEU A 194 12.57 -5.29 -20.67
C LEU A 194 13.41 -6.56 -20.83
N GLY A 195 12.78 -7.73 -20.97
CA GLY A 195 13.44 -8.96 -21.37
C GLY A 195 14.20 -8.78 -22.69
N MET A 196 13.53 -8.27 -23.73
CA MET A 196 14.16 -7.99 -25.03
C MET A 196 15.31 -6.98 -24.93
N ILE A 197 15.17 -5.92 -24.15
CA ILE A 197 16.21 -4.89 -24.02
C ILE A 197 17.42 -5.41 -23.27
N SER A 198 17.23 -6.26 -22.26
CA SER A 198 18.32 -6.82 -21.45
C SER A 198 19.35 -7.62 -22.25
N VAL A 199 18.98 -8.11 -23.45
CA VAL A 199 19.89 -8.84 -24.35
C VAL A 199 20.54 -7.96 -25.41
N LEU A 200 20.16 -6.68 -25.52
CA LEU A 200 20.74 -5.75 -26.49
C LEU A 200 22.05 -5.15 -25.96
N LYS A 201 23.06 -5.07 -26.83
CA LYS A 201 24.32 -4.39 -26.53
C LYS A 201 24.12 -2.87 -26.57
N ASP A 202 24.78 -2.16 -25.66
CA ASP A 202 24.85 -0.69 -25.61
C ASP A 202 23.52 0.06 -25.38
N VAL A 203 22.48 -0.63 -24.90
CA VAL A 203 21.20 -0.01 -24.51
C VAL A 203 21.11 0.10 -22.98
N HIS A 204 21.03 1.33 -22.45
CA HIS A 204 20.90 1.58 -21.02
C HIS A 204 19.65 2.39 -20.69
N VAL A 205 18.67 1.75 -20.03
CA VAL A 205 17.44 2.40 -19.56
C VAL A 205 17.70 2.99 -18.17
N LYS A 206 17.65 4.33 -18.04
CA LYS A 206 17.96 5.02 -16.76
C LYS A 206 16.76 5.61 -16.03
N ARG A 207 15.72 6.08 -16.74
CA ARG A 207 14.60 6.83 -16.12
C ARG A 207 13.23 6.64 -16.78
N GLY A 208 13.13 5.78 -17.78
CA GLY A 208 11.94 5.59 -18.61
C GLY A 208 12.33 4.96 -19.93
N LEU A 209 11.38 4.31 -20.57
CA LEU A 209 11.58 3.62 -21.83
C LEU A 209 10.41 3.95 -22.76
N ASP A 210 10.73 4.60 -23.87
CA ASP A 210 9.80 4.74 -24.99
C ASP A 210 10.17 3.73 -26.08
N LEU A 211 9.22 2.88 -26.43
CA LEU A 211 9.34 1.91 -27.50
C LEU A 211 8.36 2.27 -28.61
N SER A 212 8.87 2.52 -29.82
CA SER A 212 8.05 2.69 -31.01
C SER A 212 8.12 1.44 -31.88
N LEU A 213 6.97 0.83 -32.16
CA LEU A 213 6.86 -0.33 -33.05
C LEU A 213 6.08 0.09 -34.31
N ARG A 214 6.66 -0.13 -35.48
CA ARG A 214 5.96 0.06 -36.77
C ARG A 214 5.83 -1.29 -37.46
N ILE A 215 4.60 -1.76 -37.65
CA ILE A 215 4.31 -2.97 -38.43
C ILE A 215 3.80 -2.52 -39.80
N GLY A 216 4.58 -2.78 -40.86
CA GLY A 216 4.13 -2.55 -42.23
C GLY A 216 3.38 -3.76 -42.77
N THR A 217 2.41 -3.56 -43.64
CA THR A 217 1.89 -4.62 -44.50
C THR A 217 2.89 -4.82 -45.64
N ALA A 218 3.38 -6.05 -45.84
CA ALA A 218 4.03 -6.39 -47.10
C ALA A 218 3.03 -6.14 -48.25
N GLU A 219 3.51 -5.64 -49.39
CA GLU A 219 2.69 -5.28 -50.56
C GLU A 219 1.63 -6.35 -50.88
N PRO A 220 0.41 -5.96 -51.28
CA PRO A 220 -0.61 -6.94 -51.67
C PRO A 220 -0.09 -7.76 -52.85
N TYR A 221 -0.15 -9.08 -52.73
CA TYR A 221 0.16 -10.04 -53.78
C TYR A 221 -0.74 -9.76 -55.00
N THR A 222 -0.19 -9.10 -56.03
CA THR A 222 -0.84 -8.99 -57.33
C THR A 222 -0.68 -10.34 -58.02
N ALA A 223 -1.78 -11.10 -58.12
CA ALA A 223 -1.85 -12.22 -59.04
C ALA A 223 -1.57 -11.66 -60.45
N GLY A 224 -0.50 -12.14 -61.09
CA GLY A 224 -0.20 -11.78 -62.46
C GLY A 224 -1.31 -12.30 -63.37
N ASP A 225 -1.95 -11.40 -64.09
CA ASP A 225 -2.66 -11.75 -65.31
C ASP A 225 -1.61 -12.22 -66.34
N SER A 226 -1.81 -13.43 -66.85
CA SER A 226 -1.17 -13.91 -68.07
C SER A 226 -2.25 -14.36 -69.03
N ASP A 227 -2.29 -13.68 -70.17
CA ASP A 227 -3.02 -14.01 -71.40
C ASP A 227 -2.84 -15.46 -71.86
#